data_AF-A0A2S6MVT2-F1
#
_entry.id   AF-A0A2S6MVT2-F1
#
_cell.length_a   1.000
_cell.length_b   1.000
_cell.length_c   1.000
_cell.angle_alpha   90.00
_cell.angle_beta   90.00
_cell.angle_gamma   90.00
#
_symmetry.space_group_name_H-M   'P 1'
#
loop_
_entity.id
_entity.type
_entity.pdbx_description
1 polymer ?
#
loop_
_entity_poly.entity_id
_entity_poly.type
_entity_poly.pdbx_seq_one_letter_code
_entity_poly.pdbx_strand_id
1 'polypeptide(L)'
;METVRKLNPEAVSVARTPAPARSHPEGGAQLNSIADLPDGAPEQDARHPVVILIHGIRTCSLWQSEIQATLRNGGVVAHLTHYEYFDLLRFLAPGPYFRRRVIEKVKTQIRHIVQDSAPAPVSVIAHSFGAYVFAQIFRECPDLAFDRIIFCGSVAPSSFRLEDHETRFNAPLINEIGARDVWPAIAEAVTFGYGSAGTYGFRRPFVRDRRHHGFAHSDFLNAGFCRKYWLPWLRGGEYIEGDAPKPARSPRWLYLFVIFNIRTLLAFLLLWFGAPYARAYWGG
;
A
#
# COMPACT_ATOMS: atom_id res chain seq x y z
N MET A 1 0.55 -62.31 1.11
CA MET A 1 0.39 -60.85 1.08
C MET A 1 -1.06 -60.58 1.45
N GLU A 2 -1.48 -59.87 2.48
CA GLU A 2 -0.88 -59.30 3.68
C GLU A 2 -2.12 -58.95 4.53
N THR A 3 -2.25 -59.55 5.70
CA THR A 3 -3.46 -59.43 6.54
C THR A 3 -3.25 -58.27 7.51
N VAL A 4 -3.92 -57.13 7.27
CA VAL A 4 -3.86 -55.96 8.15
C VAL A 4 -4.71 -56.21 9.40
N ARG A 5 -4.05 -56.38 10.55
CA ARG A 5 -4.67 -56.51 11.87
C ARG A 5 -4.64 -55.14 12.57
N LYS A 6 -5.81 -54.63 12.92
CA LYS A 6 -6.03 -53.42 13.75
C LYS A 6 -5.39 -53.58 15.13
N LEU A 7 -4.78 -52.52 15.65
CA LEU A 7 -4.53 -52.32 17.08
C LEU A 7 -4.92 -50.89 17.48
N ASN A 8 -5.74 -50.80 18.53
CA ASN A 8 -6.20 -49.60 19.24
C ASN A 8 -5.27 -49.36 20.45
N PRO A 9 -5.21 -48.14 21.02
CA PRO A 9 -4.17 -47.69 21.93
C PRO A 9 -4.56 -47.85 23.41
N GLU A 10 -3.56 -48.06 24.27
CA GLU A 10 -3.61 -47.74 25.70
C GLU A 10 -2.15 -47.59 26.19
N ALA A 11 -1.80 -46.39 26.67
CA ALA A 11 -1.56 -46.10 28.09
C ALA A 11 -0.17 -46.49 28.58
N VAL A 12 0.72 -45.49 28.68
CA VAL A 12 1.85 -45.55 29.63
C VAL A 12 1.92 -44.21 30.36
N SER A 13 1.73 -44.30 31.68
CA SER A 13 1.76 -43.20 32.63
C SER A 13 3.05 -43.25 33.46
N VAL A 14 3.45 -42.07 33.95
CA VAL A 14 4.22 -41.81 35.19
C VAL A 14 5.74 -42.04 35.17
N ALA A 15 6.50 -40.95 35.34
CA ALA A 15 7.30 -40.71 36.55
C ALA A 15 7.84 -39.26 36.60
N ARG A 16 7.56 -38.57 37.71
CA ARG A 16 8.14 -37.28 38.11
C ARG A 16 9.39 -37.53 38.96
N THR A 17 10.42 -36.70 38.80
CA THR A 17 11.60 -36.66 39.69
C THR A 17 12.01 -35.19 39.92
N PRO A 18 12.53 -34.81 41.10
CA PRO A 18 12.25 -33.52 41.73
C PRO A 18 13.34 -32.44 41.51
N ALA A 19 12.96 -31.20 41.82
CA ALA A 19 13.81 -30.01 41.80
C ALA A 19 14.79 -29.97 43.00
N PRO A 20 16.02 -29.44 42.84
CA PRO A 20 16.93 -29.20 43.96
C PRO A 20 16.72 -27.83 44.62
N ALA A 21 17.03 -27.81 45.91
CA ALA A 21 16.76 -26.78 46.89
C ALA A 21 17.71 -25.57 46.83
N ARG A 22 17.23 -24.48 47.46
CA ARG A 22 17.83 -23.16 47.63
C ARG A 22 19.10 -23.18 48.50
N SER A 23 20.04 -22.28 48.21
CA SER A 23 21.03 -21.76 49.14
C SER A 23 20.96 -20.23 49.20
N HIS A 24 20.85 -19.69 50.42
CA HIS A 24 21.01 -18.27 50.73
C HIS A 24 22.51 -17.93 50.89
N PRO A 25 22.89 -16.67 50.67
CA PRO A 25 23.69 -16.00 51.67
C PRO A 25 23.07 -14.67 52.11
N GLU A 26 23.14 -14.45 53.42
CA GLU A 26 22.91 -13.18 54.10
C GLU A 26 24.06 -12.20 53.81
N GLY A 27 23.75 -10.91 53.76
CA GLY A 27 24.76 -9.85 53.66
C GLY A 27 24.14 -8.52 53.23
N GLY A 28 23.69 -7.75 54.22
CA GLY A 28 23.09 -6.44 54.00
C GLY A 28 24.07 -5.42 53.44
N ALA A 29 23.61 -4.64 52.46
CA ALA A 29 24.15 -3.33 52.13
C ALA A 29 22.98 -2.44 51.70
N GLN A 30 22.69 -1.43 52.53
CA GLN A 30 21.85 -0.30 52.19
C GLN A 30 22.43 0.42 50.96
N LEU A 31 21.64 0.52 49.89
CA LEU A 31 21.88 1.45 48.80
C LEU A 31 20.74 2.47 48.80
N ASN A 32 20.94 3.56 49.53
CA ASN A 32 20.25 4.82 49.29
C ASN A 32 21.07 5.59 48.25
N SER A 33 20.39 6.14 47.23
CA SER A 33 20.89 7.00 46.13
C SER A 33 21.12 6.30 44.79
N ILE A 34 20.16 6.50 43.86
CA ILE A 34 20.31 6.40 42.40
C ILE A 34 19.26 7.39 41.82
N ALA A 35 19.45 8.72 41.87
CA ALA A 35 20.23 9.51 40.90
C ALA A 35 21.18 8.66 40.05
N ASP A 36 20.63 8.09 38.98
CA ASP A 36 21.27 7.61 37.75
C ASP A 36 20.27 6.70 37.04
N LEU A 37 19.14 7.27 36.61
CA LEU A 37 18.39 6.71 35.50
C LEU A 37 19.00 7.35 34.24
N PRO A 38 19.42 6.56 33.24
CA PRO A 38 19.85 7.12 31.97
C PRO A 38 18.64 7.78 31.31
N ASP A 39 18.56 9.11 31.44
CA ASP A 39 17.75 9.98 30.58
C ASP A 39 18.29 9.85 29.16
N GLY A 40 17.76 8.86 28.44
CA GLY A 40 18.24 8.46 27.13
C GLY A 40 17.17 7.77 26.30
N ALA A 41 15.90 8.12 26.51
CA ALA A 41 14.95 8.01 25.41
C ALA A 41 15.25 9.19 24.47
N PRO A 42 15.53 8.97 23.17
CA PRO A 42 15.71 10.08 22.26
C PRO A 42 14.41 10.89 22.30
N GLU A 43 14.52 12.13 22.76
CA GLU A 43 13.53 13.18 22.55
C GLU A 43 13.20 13.12 21.06
N GLN A 44 12.02 12.60 20.72
CA GLN A 44 11.59 12.50 19.33
C GLN A 44 11.63 13.92 18.79
N ASP A 45 12.61 14.18 17.91
CA ASP A 45 12.83 15.44 17.22
C ASP A 45 11.45 16.02 16.89
N ALA A 46 11.13 17.17 17.50
CA ALA A 46 9.79 17.74 17.62
C ALA A 46 9.23 18.27 16.28
N ARG A 47 9.58 17.61 15.18
CA ARG A 47 9.08 17.86 13.84
C ARG A 47 7.86 17.00 13.61
N HIS A 48 6.79 17.66 13.18
CA HIS A 48 5.58 16.99 12.74
C HIS A 48 5.91 15.97 11.63
N PRO A 49 5.36 14.74 11.68
CA PRO A 49 5.50 13.79 10.58
C PRO A 49 5.06 14.41 9.27
N VAL A 50 5.80 14.16 8.20
CA VAL A 50 5.49 14.68 6.86
C VAL A 50 4.85 13.59 6.03
N VAL A 51 3.83 13.90 5.24
CA VAL A 51 3.19 12.96 4.32
C VAL A 51 2.97 13.57 2.94
N ILE A 52 3.30 12.81 1.91
CA ILE A 52 3.07 13.18 0.50
C ILE A 52 1.79 12.51 0.03
N LEU A 53 0.86 13.31 -0.52
CA LEU A 53 -0.40 12.82 -1.11
C LEU A 53 -0.27 12.74 -2.63
N ILE A 54 -0.50 11.55 -3.19
CA ILE A 54 -0.44 11.29 -4.63
C ILE A 54 -1.81 10.82 -5.12
N HIS A 55 -2.42 11.62 -6.00
CA HIS A 55 -3.76 11.34 -6.53
C HIS A 55 -3.75 10.33 -7.69
N GLY A 56 -4.94 9.81 -8.03
CA GLY A 56 -5.19 9.01 -9.22
C GLY A 56 -5.60 9.83 -10.46
N ILE A 57 -6.19 9.16 -11.46
CA ILE A 57 -6.47 9.74 -12.78
C ILE A 57 -7.52 10.86 -12.81
N ARG A 58 -8.50 10.86 -11.90
CA ARG A 58 -9.71 11.71 -12.01
C ARG A 58 -10.06 12.50 -10.76
N THR A 59 -9.06 12.97 -10.03
CA THR A 59 -9.32 13.81 -8.84
C THR A 59 -8.22 14.83 -8.68
N CYS A 60 -8.53 16.08 -8.95
CA CYS A 60 -7.80 17.21 -8.42
C CYS A 60 -8.68 17.94 -7.41
N SER A 61 -8.05 18.38 -6.32
CA SER A 61 -8.49 19.35 -5.31
C SER A 61 -9.33 18.88 -4.12
N LEU A 62 -10.53 18.29 -4.28
CA LEU A 62 -11.48 18.24 -3.15
C LEU A 62 -11.04 17.32 -2.01
N TRP A 63 -10.86 16.02 -2.26
CA TRP A 63 -10.49 15.08 -1.20
C TRP A 63 -9.09 15.35 -0.66
N GLN A 64 -8.14 15.76 -1.51
CA GLN A 64 -6.78 16.05 -1.07
C GLN A 64 -6.76 17.20 -0.06
N SER A 65 -7.59 18.22 -0.27
CA SER A 65 -7.73 19.34 0.67
C SER A 65 -8.35 18.90 2.00
N GLU A 66 -9.38 18.05 1.94
CA GLU A 66 -10.02 17.49 3.15
C GLU A 66 -9.06 16.61 3.96
N ILE A 67 -8.31 15.72 3.29
CA ILE A 67 -7.32 14.85 3.91
C ILE A 67 -6.15 15.68 4.45
N GLN A 68 -5.64 16.66 3.70
CA GLN A 68 -4.59 17.57 4.15
C GLN A 68 -5.02 18.33 5.41
N ALA A 69 -6.25 18.89 5.43
CA ALA A 69 -6.77 19.57 6.61
C ALA A 69 -6.89 18.62 7.81
N THR A 70 -7.34 17.40 7.57
CA THR A 70 -7.48 16.37 8.62
C THR A 70 -6.12 15.98 9.21
N LEU A 71 -5.11 15.76 8.36
CA LEU A 71 -3.75 15.44 8.78
C LEU A 71 -3.10 16.60 9.53
N ARG A 72 -3.25 17.83 9.02
CA ARG A 72 -2.73 19.05 9.66
C ARG A 72 -3.32 19.25 11.05
N ASN A 73 -4.64 19.11 11.19
CA ASN A 73 -5.31 19.20 12.49
C ASN A 73 -4.88 18.06 13.44
N GLY A 74 -4.43 16.94 12.88
CA GLY A 74 -3.86 15.82 13.61
C GLY A 74 -2.37 15.95 13.96
N GLY A 75 -1.70 17.05 13.56
CA GLY A 75 -0.28 17.28 13.80
C GLY A 75 0.66 16.64 12.77
N VAL A 76 0.18 16.38 11.55
CA VAL A 76 0.95 15.82 10.42
C VAL A 76 0.95 16.82 9.26
N VAL A 77 2.12 17.17 8.74
CA VAL A 77 2.25 18.09 7.61
C VAL A 77 2.02 17.32 6.30
N ALA A 78 1.06 17.75 5.49
CA ALA A 78 0.72 17.07 4.25
C ALA A 78 1.04 17.92 3.01
N HIS A 79 1.89 17.39 2.13
CA HIS A 79 2.21 17.99 0.83
C HIS A 79 1.46 17.29 -0.29
N LEU A 80 0.92 18.08 -1.23
CA LEU A 80 0.22 17.56 -2.39
C LEU A 80 1.19 17.45 -3.56
N THR A 81 1.11 16.35 -4.31
CA THR A 81 1.72 16.28 -5.65
C THR A 81 0.68 16.61 -6.70
N HIS A 82 1.12 17.23 -7.80
CA HIS A 82 0.27 17.59 -8.92
C HIS A 82 0.93 17.23 -10.24
N TYR A 83 0.21 16.50 -11.10
CA TYR A 83 0.70 16.14 -12.44
C TYR A 83 -0.31 16.47 -13.54
N GLU A 84 -1.18 17.46 -13.28
CA GLU A 84 -2.29 17.88 -14.13
C GLU A 84 -3.35 16.79 -14.33
N TYR A 85 -4.34 17.06 -15.19
CA TYR A 85 -5.39 16.11 -15.52
C TYR A 85 -4.82 14.94 -16.36
N PHE A 86 -4.89 13.73 -15.79
CA PHE A 86 -4.54 12.50 -16.49
C PHE A 86 -5.81 11.72 -16.81
N ASP A 87 -6.38 11.98 -17.98
CA ASP A 87 -7.67 11.43 -18.37
C ASP A 87 -7.67 9.90 -18.56
N LEU A 88 -8.88 9.34 -18.68
CA LEU A 88 -9.09 7.91 -18.91
C LEU A 88 -8.46 7.43 -20.22
N LEU A 89 -8.39 8.26 -21.26
CA LEU A 89 -7.79 7.86 -22.55
C LEU A 89 -6.28 7.65 -22.38
N ARG A 90 -5.59 8.55 -21.69
CA ARG A 90 -4.15 8.44 -21.38
C ARG A 90 -3.85 7.29 -20.42
N PHE A 91 -4.78 6.98 -19.52
CA PHE A 91 -4.70 5.81 -18.65
C PHE A 91 -4.79 4.49 -19.42
N LEU A 92 -5.75 4.40 -20.35
CA LEU A 92 -5.96 3.23 -21.18
C LEU A 92 -4.98 3.12 -22.36
N ALA A 93 -4.31 4.22 -22.72
CA ALA A 93 -3.39 4.27 -23.84
C ALA A 93 -2.32 3.17 -23.74
N PRO A 94 -2.07 2.43 -24.85
CA PRO A 94 -1.03 1.42 -24.85
C PRO A 94 0.35 2.07 -24.72
N GLY A 95 1.21 1.44 -23.91
CA GLY A 95 2.60 1.83 -23.77
C GLY A 95 2.90 2.82 -22.62
N PRO A 96 4.19 3.10 -22.36
CA PRO A 96 4.62 3.78 -21.14
C PRO A 96 4.68 5.31 -21.28
N TYR A 97 4.51 5.88 -22.48
CA TYR A 97 4.84 7.29 -22.75
C TYR A 97 4.12 8.29 -21.85
N PHE A 98 2.79 8.25 -21.80
CA PHE A 98 2.00 9.17 -20.97
C PHE A 98 2.27 8.94 -19.47
N ARG A 99 2.46 7.68 -19.08
CA ARG A 99 2.72 7.29 -17.70
C ARG A 99 4.08 7.78 -17.23
N ARG A 100 5.12 7.68 -18.06
CA ARG A 100 6.47 8.19 -17.79
C ARG A 100 6.46 9.69 -17.54
N ARG A 101 5.72 10.46 -18.33
CA ARG A 101 5.59 11.91 -18.10
C ARG A 101 5.04 12.22 -16.71
N VAL A 102 4.03 11.47 -16.24
CA VAL A 102 3.49 11.62 -14.89
C VAL A 102 4.52 11.19 -13.83
N ILE A 103 5.18 10.04 -14.03
CA ILE A 103 6.22 9.52 -13.14
C ILE A 103 7.34 10.55 -12.93
N GLU A 104 7.86 11.13 -14.01
CA GLU A 104 8.92 12.14 -13.92
C GLU A 104 8.46 13.40 -13.17
N LYS A 105 7.25 13.90 -13.46
CA LYS A 105 6.69 15.07 -12.76
C LYS A 105 6.54 14.83 -11.26
N VAL A 106 6.01 13.67 -10.87
CA VAL A 106 5.82 13.32 -9.45
C VAL A 106 7.15 13.02 -8.77
N LYS A 107 8.09 12.37 -9.46
CA LYS A 107 9.45 12.10 -8.95
C LYS A 107 10.17 13.38 -8.55
N THR A 108 10.14 14.40 -9.41
CA THR A 108 10.77 15.71 -9.11
C THR A 108 10.15 16.35 -7.87
N GLN A 109 8.81 16.31 -7.74
CA GLN A 109 8.12 16.86 -6.56
C GLN A 109 8.45 16.08 -5.28
N ILE A 110 8.46 14.75 -5.32
CA ILE A 110 8.83 13.91 -4.17
C ILE A 110 10.25 14.25 -3.71
N ARG A 111 11.21 14.34 -4.63
CA ARG A 111 12.60 14.69 -4.29
C ARG A 111 12.70 16.05 -3.60
N HIS A 112 11.99 17.06 -4.13
CA HIS A 112 11.96 18.39 -3.52
C HIS A 112 11.36 18.35 -2.10
N ILE A 113 10.22 17.68 -1.91
CA ILE A 113 9.58 17.58 -0.59
C ILE A 113 10.46 16.82 0.40
N VAL A 114 11.07 15.69 0.00
CA VAL A 114 11.97 14.92 0.86
C VAL A 114 13.19 15.74 1.27
N GLN A 115 13.77 16.50 0.35
CA GLN A 115 14.91 17.38 0.65
C GLN A 115 14.54 18.52 1.60
N ASP A 116 13.39 19.17 1.39
CA ASP A 116 12.92 20.30 2.20
C ASP A 116 12.46 19.87 3.60
N SER A 117 11.98 18.62 3.73
CA SER A 117 11.50 18.07 5.00
C SER A 117 12.62 17.59 5.91
N ALA A 118 13.85 17.40 5.40
CA ALA A 118 14.93 16.77 6.14
C ALA A 118 15.31 17.53 7.44
N PRO A 119 15.66 16.81 8.53
CA PRO A 119 15.66 15.35 8.72
C PRO A 119 14.31 14.68 9.05
N ALA A 120 13.16 15.36 8.94
CA ALA A 120 11.89 14.76 9.34
C ALA A 120 11.53 13.51 8.50
N PRO A 121 10.99 12.45 9.12
CA PRO A 121 10.53 11.27 8.39
C PRO A 121 9.38 11.60 7.45
N VAL A 122 9.49 11.13 6.20
CA VAL A 122 8.49 11.36 5.15
C VAL A 122 7.71 10.08 4.88
N SER A 123 6.39 10.17 4.93
CA SER A 123 5.45 9.11 4.58
C SER A 123 4.74 9.41 3.25
N VAL A 124 4.04 8.42 2.69
CA VAL A 124 3.29 8.57 1.44
C VAL A 124 1.90 7.96 1.55
N ILE A 125 0.90 8.67 1.04
CA ILE A 125 -0.43 8.14 0.75
C ILE A 125 -0.67 8.28 -0.76
N ALA A 126 -0.89 7.15 -1.42
CA ALA A 126 -1.12 7.12 -2.86
C ALA A 126 -2.43 6.41 -3.22
N HIS A 127 -3.28 7.10 -3.98
CA HIS A 127 -4.59 6.59 -4.41
C HIS A 127 -4.55 6.11 -5.86
N SER A 128 -5.14 4.94 -6.13
CA SER A 128 -5.39 4.46 -7.50
C SER A 128 -4.14 4.52 -8.38
N PHE A 129 -4.17 5.24 -9.51
CA PHE A 129 -3.03 5.44 -10.40
C PHE A 129 -1.82 6.10 -9.71
N GLY A 130 -2.03 6.91 -8.68
CA GLY A 130 -0.96 7.46 -7.85
C GLY A 130 -0.11 6.37 -7.18
N ALA A 131 -0.73 5.24 -6.79
CA ALA A 131 0.00 4.11 -6.22
C ALA A 131 0.90 3.41 -7.26
N TYR A 132 0.43 3.30 -8.51
CA TYR A 132 1.27 2.84 -9.61
C TYR A 132 2.46 3.78 -9.84
N VAL A 133 2.20 5.09 -9.90
CA VAL A 133 3.23 6.12 -10.10
C VAL A 133 4.28 6.03 -9.00
N PHE A 134 3.85 5.99 -7.73
CA PHE A 134 4.76 5.86 -6.61
C PHE A 134 5.56 4.56 -6.66
N ALA A 135 4.93 3.42 -6.96
CA ALA A 135 5.64 2.14 -7.06
C ALA A 135 6.75 2.17 -8.14
N GLN A 136 6.52 2.84 -9.29
CA GLN A 136 7.57 3.03 -10.29
C GLN A 136 8.71 3.92 -9.77
N ILE A 137 8.39 5.04 -9.14
CA ILE A 137 9.39 5.96 -8.56
C ILE A 137 10.22 5.26 -7.49
N PHE A 138 9.55 4.54 -6.58
CA PHE A 138 10.21 3.83 -5.50
C PHE A 138 11.17 2.79 -6.05
N ARG A 139 10.79 2.06 -7.11
CA ARG A 139 11.68 1.11 -7.78
C ARG A 139 12.88 1.79 -8.47
N GLU A 140 12.67 2.94 -9.09
CA GLU A 140 13.68 3.64 -9.89
C GLU A 140 14.64 4.52 -9.09
N CYS A 141 14.25 4.91 -7.86
CA CYS A 141 15.02 5.81 -7.00
C CYS A 141 15.44 5.09 -5.71
N PRO A 142 16.55 4.31 -5.72
CA PRO A 142 17.02 3.55 -4.56
C PRO A 142 17.43 4.44 -3.38
N ASP A 143 17.72 5.72 -3.64
CA ASP A 143 18.08 6.73 -2.65
C ASP A 143 16.89 7.26 -1.85
N LEU A 144 15.65 7.05 -2.32
CA LEU A 144 14.46 7.46 -1.58
C LEU A 144 14.06 6.39 -0.56
N ALA A 145 13.91 6.82 0.69
CA ALA A 145 13.36 6.05 1.80
C ALA A 145 12.18 6.80 2.43
N PHE A 146 11.22 6.05 2.98
CA PHE A 146 9.98 6.59 3.52
C PHE A 146 9.62 5.93 4.83
N ASP A 147 9.13 6.66 5.82
CA ASP A 147 8.73 6.06 7.10
C ASP A 147 7.58 5.07 6.91
N ARG A 148 6.48 5.53 6.28
CA ARG A 148 5.27 4.75 6.05
C ARG A 148 4.74 4.95 4.66
N ILE A 149 4.19 3.88 4.09
CA ILE A 149 3.56 3.89 2.77
C ILE A 149 2.14 3.35 2.91
N ILE A 150 1.16 4.11 2.41
CA ILE A 150 -0.25 3.73 2.35
C ILE A 150 -0.71 3.80 0.91
N PHE A 151 -1.24 2.70 0.39
CA PHE A 151 -1.96 2.66 -0.87
C PHE A 151 -3.46 2.49 -0.62
N CYS A 152 -4.31 3.10 -1.44
CA CYS A 152 -5.75 2.88 -1.40
C CYS A 152 -6.33 2.79 -2.81
N GLY A 153 -7.20 1.80 -3.05
CA GLY A 153 -7.73 1.51 -4.39
C GLY A 153 -6.62 1.26 -5.42
N SER A 154 -5.48 0.70 -5.00
CA SER A 154 -4.25 0.64 -5.78
C SER A 154 -4.40 -0.07 -7.12
N VAL A 155 -3.89 0.53 -8.20
CA VAL A 155 -3.70 -0.15 -9.49
C VAL A 155 -2.24 -0.56 -9.74
N ALA A 156 -1.42 -0.57 -8.69
CA ALA A 156 -0.05 -1.05 -8.80
C ALA A 156 -0.02 -2.56 -9.13
N PRO A 157 1.01 -3.04 -9.86
CA PRO A 157 1.17 -4.46 -10.15
C PRO A 157 1.25 -5.26 -8.85
N SER A 158 0.48 -6.35 -8.74
CA SER A 158 0.60 -7.30 -7.62
C SER A 158 1.97 -7.99 -7.57
N SER A 159 2.72 -7.93 -8.68
CA SER A 159 4.10 -8.37 -8.81
C SER A 159 5.12 -7.35 -8.31
N PHE A 160 4.70 -6.19 -7.81
CA PHE A 160 5.62 -5.23 -7.20
C PHE A 160 6.17 -5.81 -5.90
N ARG A 161 7.49 -5.98 -5.86
CA ARG A 161 8.21 -6.68 -4.80
C ARG A 161 8.76 -5.68 -3.79
N LEU A 162 8.00 -5.44 -2.71
CA LEU A 162 8.50 -4.60 -1.61
C LEU A 162 9.65 -5.28 -0.86
N GLU A 163 9.79 -6.60 -0.96
CA GLU A 163 10.88 -7.36 -0.36
C GLU A 163 12.24 -6.92 -0.88
N ASP A 164 12.30 -6.47 -2.14
CA ASP A 164 13.53 -5.98 -2.77
C ASP A 164 13.95 -4.59 -2.21
N HIS A 165 13.19 -4.03 -1.26
CA HIS A 165 13.27 -2.65 -0.79
C HIS A 165 13.10 -2.48 0.73
N GLU A 166 13.22 -3.55 1.51
CA GLU A 166 12.87 -3.60 2.94
C GLU A 166 13.61 -2.58 3.83
N THR A 167 14.80 -2.14 3.43
CA THR A 167 15.60 -1.14 4.20
C THR A 167 15.15 0.30 3.97
N ARG A 168 14.22 0.53 3.04
CA ARG A 168 13.80 1.86 2.61
C ARG A 168 12.43 2.26 3.17
N PHE A 169 11.92 1.47 4.11
CA PHE A 169 10.74 1.82 4.90
C PHE A 169 10.77 1.23 6.31
N ASN A 170 10.14 1.92 7.26
CA ASN A 170 10.20 1.54 8.67
C ASN A 170 9.03 0.67 9.12
N ALA A 171 7.98 0.57 8.30
CA ALA A 171 6.78 -0.18 8.62
C ALA A 171 6.15 -0.82 7.37
N PRO A 172 5.45 -1.97 7.51
CA PRO A 172 4.76 -2.59 6.39
C PRO A 172 3.85 -1.61 5.65
N LEU A 173 3.84 -1.68 4.32
CA LEU A 173 2.92 -0.91 3.49
C LEU A 173 1.49 -1.30 3.83
N ILE A 174 0.62 -0.32 4.08
CA ILE A 174 -0.81 -0.56 4.21
C ILE A 174 -1.45 -0.45 2.84
N ASN A 175 -2.17 -1.48 2.42
CA ASN A 175 -2.96 -1.46 1.18
C ASN A 175 -4.45 -1.54 1.55
N GLU A 176 -5.15 -0.41 1.42
CA GLU A 176 -6.60 -0.32 1.63
C GLU A 176 -7.35 -0.92 0.45
N ILE A 177 -8.18 -1.91 0.75
CA ILE A 177 -8.92 -2.68 -0.23
C ILE A 177 -10.42 -2.54 0.03
N GLY A 178 -11.13 -2.11 -1.00
CA GLY A 178 -12.59 -1.96 -0.94
C GLY A 178 -13.24 -3.27 -1.37
N ALA A 179 -14.14 -3.81 -0.55
CA ALA A 179 -14.88 -5.03 -0.90
C ALA A 179 -15.70 -4.89 -2.20
N ARG A 180 -16.04 -3.66 -2.62
CA ARG A 180 -16.77 -3.37 -3.86
C ARG A 180 -15.89 -2.73 -4.93
N ASP A 181 -14.59 -2.57 -4.69
CA ASP A 181 -13.70 -1.92 -5.64
C ASP A 181 -13.23 -2.87 -6.75
N VAL A 182 -13.97 -2.87 -7.85
CA VAL A 182 -13.66 -3.68 -9.04
C VAL A 182 -12.69 -3.00 -10.01
N TRP A 183 -12.42 -1.71 -9.84
CA TRP A 183 -11.72 -0.91 -10.84
C TRP A 183 -10.26 -1.34 -11.04
N PRO A 184 -9.48 -1.69 -10.00
CA PRO A 184 -8.14 -2.24 -10.19
C PRO A 184 -8.13 -3.53 -11.02
N ALA A 185 -9.08 -4.44 -10.78
CA ALA A 185 -9.20 -5.66 -11.58
C ALA A 185 -9.55 -5.38 -13.06
N ILE A 186 -10.44 -4.42 -13.31
CA ILE A 186 -10.75 -3.98 -14.69
C ILE A 186 -9.52 -3.35 -15.34
N ALA A 187 -8.84 -2.44 -14.63
CA ALA A 187 -7.66 -1.74 -15.12
C ALA A 187 -6.55 -2.72 -15.50
N GLU A 188 -6.29 -3.73 -14.66
CA GLU A 188 -5.40 -4.83 -15.01
C GLU A 188 -5.88 -5.50 -16.29
N ALA A 189 -7.13 -5.96 -16.37
CA ALA A 189 -7.63 -6.73 -17.49
C ALA A 189 -7.62 -6.00 -18.85
N VAL A 190 -7.83 -4.68 -18.87
CA VAL A 190 -7.94 -3.89 -20.12
C VAL A 190 -6.65 -3.17 -20.52
N THR A 191 -5.66 -3.07 -19.63
CA THR A 191 -4.40 -2.36 -19.92
C THR A 191 -3.18 -3.27 -19.77
N PHE A 192 -2.02 -2.80 -20.23
CA PHE A 192 -0.74 -3.44 -19.97
C PHE A 192 -0.07 -2.78 -18.76
N GLY A 193 0.37 -3.55 -17.77
CA GLY A 193 1.24 -3.08 -16.69
C GLY A 193 0.57 -2.48 -15.45
N TYR A 194 -0.76 -2.30 -15.42
CA TYR A 194 -1.47 -2.09 -14.15
C TYR A 194 -1.80 -3.42 -13.49
N GLY A 195 -2.06 -3.39 -12.19
CA GLY A 195 -2.46 -4.55 -11.41
C GLY A 195 -3.73 -4.31 -10.60
N SER A 196 -4.19 -5.38 -9.97
CA SER A 196 -5.43 -5.43 -9.21
C SER A 196 -5.23 -5.34 -7.69
N ALA A 197 -4.13 -4.76 -7.21
CA ALA A 197 -3.76 -4.81 -5.80
C ALA A 197 -4.83 -4.19 -4.89
N GLY A 198 -5.56 -3.17 -5.35
CA GLY A 198 -6.69 -2.56 -4.64
C GLY A 198 -7.98 -3.38 -4.61
N THR A 199 -8.09 -4.46 -5.40
CA THR A 199 -9.22 -5.41 -5.38
C THR A 199 -8.83 -6.68 -4.61
N TYR A 200 -7.71 -7.29 -4.99
CA TYR A 200 -7.30 -8.61 -4.49
C TYR A 200 -6.26 -8.58 -3.38
N GLY A 201 -5.63 -7.44 -3.15
CA GLY A 201 -4.47 -7.33 -2.27
C GLY A 201 -3.17 -7.71 -2.96
N PHE A 202 -2.05 -7.29 -2.37
CA PHE A 202 -0.73 -7.75 -2.80
C PHE A 202 -0.48 -9.20 -2.37
N ARG A 203 -0.95 -9.60 -1.17
CA ARG A 203 -0.70 -10.93 -0.58
C ARG A 203 0.80 -11.29 -0.56
N ARG A 204 1.61 -10.33 -0.12
CA ARG A 204 3.08 -10.38 -0.07
C ARG A 204 3.60 -10.00 1.31
N PRO A 205 4.80 -10.46 1.70
CA PRO A 205 5.54 -9.91 2.84
C PRO A 205 5.64 -8.38 2.78
N PHE A 206 5.82 -7.76 3.95
CA PHE A 206 5.93 -6.30 4.12
C PHE A 206 4.72 -5.47 3.65
N VAL A 207 3.57 -6.14 3.39
CA VAL A 207 2.31 -5.49 3.08
C VAL A 207 1.22 -5.98 4.04
N ARG A 208 0.42 -5.05 4.56
CA ARG A 208 -0.84 -5.32 5.27
C ARG A 208 -2.01 -4.92 4.38
N ASP A 209 -2.67 -5.92 3.81
CA ASP A 209 -3.89 -5.76 3.03
C ASP A 209 -5.09 -5.54 3.96
N ARG A 210 -5.44 -4.27 4.23
CA ARG A 210 -6.56 -3.89 5.11
C ARG A 210 -7.85 -3.76 4.30
N ARG A 211 -8.84 -4.58 4.63
CA ARG A 211 -10.09 -4.71 3.85
C ARG A 211 -11.26 -4.01 4.52
N HIS A 212 -12.07 -3.33 3.71
CA HIS A 212 -13.23 -2.56 4.17
C HIS A 212 -14.53 -3.02 3.52
N HIS A 213 -15.52 -3.31 4.35
CA HIS A 213 -16.83 -3.79 3.92
C HIS A 213 -17.63 -2.66 3.27
N GLY A 214 -18.19 -2.91 2.09
CA GLY A 214 -19.05 -1.94 1.41
C GLY A 214 -18.32 -0.80 0.69
N PHE A 215 -17.00 -0.67 0.86
CA PHE A 215 -16.20 0.39 0.25
C PHE A 215 -15.98 0.13 -1.25
N ALA A 216 -16.22 1.17 -2.04
CA ALA A 216 -15.82 1.34 -3.43
C ALA A 216 -14.48 2.08 -3.54
N HIS A 217 -14.06 2.39 -4.77
CA HIS A 217 -12.71 2.86 -5.11
C HIS A 217 -12.21 4.11 -4.38
N SER A 218 -13.12 5.04 -4.07
CA SER A 218 -12.79 6.35 -3.52
C SER A 218 -13.35 6.56 -2.12
N ASP A 219 -14.00 5.56 -1.53
CA ASP A 219 -14.66 5.69 -0.23
C ASP A 219 -13.66 5.91 0.92
N PHE A 220 -12.38 5.59 0.71
CA PHE A 220 -11.28 5.88 1.65
C PHE A 220 -10.96 7.38 1.76
N LEU A 221 -11.32 8.18 0.76
CA LEU A 221 -10.81 9.54 0.55
C LEU A 221 -11.65 10.58 1.30
N ASN A 222 -11.87 10.39 2.59
CA ASN A 222 -12.61 11.31 3.44
C ASN A 222 -11.96 11.47 4.82
N ALA A 223 -12.32 12.55 5.52
CA ALA A 223 -11.75 12.90 6.81
C ALA A 223 -12.00 11.86 7.91
N GLY A 224 -13.18 11.22 7.89
CA GLY A 224 -13.54 10.18 8.86
C GLY A 224 -12.63 8.97 8.75
N PHE A 225 -12.40 8.49 7.53
CA PHE A 225 -11.49 7.39 7.26
C PHE A 225 -10.05 7.75 7.65
N CYS A 226 -9.57 8.93 7.27
CA CYS A 226 -8.24 9.41 7.61
C CYS A 226 -8.01 9.48 9.12
N ARG A 227 -8.94 10.05 9.89
CA ARG A 227 -8.85 10.12 11.35
C ARG A 227 -8.83 8.74 11.99
N LYS A 228 -9.66 7.83 11.49
CA LYS A 228 -9.78 6.48 12.04
C LYS A 228 -8.55 5.62 11.73
N TYR A 229 -8.03 5.68 10.51
CA TYR A 229 -7.13 4.64 10.01
C TYR A 229 -5.73 5.11 9.63
N TRP A 230 -5.57 6.36 9.19
CA TRP A 230 -4.28 6.89 8.70
C TRP A 230 -3.56 7.69 9.76
N LEU A 231 -4.26 8.54 10.50
CA LEU A 231 -3.65 9.40 11.51
C LEU A 231 -2.97 8.60 12.65
N PRO A 232 -3.60 7.56 13.24
CA PRO A 232 -2.95 6.74 14.28
C PRO A 232 -1.73 6.00 13.74
N TRP A 233 -1.82 5.51 12.51
CA TRP A 233 -0.71 4.85 11.82
C TRP A 233 0.46 5.80 11.58
N LEU A 234 0.21 7.00 11.06
CA LEU A 234 1.26 7.97 10.72
C LEU A 234 1.95 8.56 11.96
N ARG A 235 1.26 8.67 13.09
CA ARG A 235 1.82 9.26 14.32
C ARG A 235 2.53 8.27 15.21
N GLY A 236 1.89 7.13 15.48
CA GLY A 236 2.33 6.18 16.50
C GLY A 236 2.53 4.77 15.96
N GLY A 237 2.28 4.54 14.68
CA GLY A 237 2.29 3.19 14.10
C GLY A 237 1.17 2.29 14.59
N GLU A 238 0.10 2.88 15.14
CA GLU A 238 -1.07 2.12 15.55
C GLU A 238 -1.81 1.58 14.31
N TYR A 239 -1.86 0.26 14.20
CA TYR A 239 -2.58 -0.41 13.13
C TYR A 239 -3.97 -0.83 13.62
N ILE A 240 -4.98 -0.24 13.00
CA ILE A 240 -6.39 -0.59 13.25
C ILE A 240 -6.86 -1.52 12.14
N GLU A 241 -7.42 -2.67 12.54
CA GLU A 241 -7.89 -3.71 11.63
C GLU A 241 -9.08 -3.24 10.76
N GLY A 242 -9.18 -3.78 9.56
CA GLY A 242 -10.33 -3.59 8.68
C GLY A 242 -11.56 -4.37 9.16
N ASP A 243 -12.75 -3.96 8.73
CA ASP A 243 -14.02 -4.59 9.11
C ASP A 243 -14.46 -5.72 8.15
N ALA A 244 -13.65 -6.04 7.13
CA ALA A 244 -13.92 -7.15 6.21
C ALA A 244 -12.86 -8.26 6.31
N PRO A 245 -13.10 -9.33 7.11
CA PRO A 245 -12.10 -10.37 7.36
C PRO A 245 -11.86 -11.30 6.16
N LYS A 246 -12.73 -11.27 5.13
CA LYS A 246 -12.61 -12.15 3.95
C LYS A 246 -12.58 -11.32 2.67
N PRO A 247 -11.82 -11.73 1.65
CA PRO A 247 -11.91 -11.13 0.33
C PRO A 247 -13.34 -11.26 -0.19
N ALA A 248 -13.90 -10.14 -0.66
CA ALA A 248 -15.17 -10.18 -1.36
C ALA A 248 -15.03 -11.07 -2.59
N ARG A 249 -16.05 -11.89 -2.86
CA ARG A 249 -16.09 -12.67 -4.10
C ARG A 249 -16.20 -11.69 -5.26
N SER A 250 -15.26 -11.76 -6.19
CA SER A 250 -15.36 -11.00 -7.44
C SER A 250 -16.66 -11.35 -8.16
N PRO A 251 -17.37 -10.34 -8.69
CA PRO A 251 -18.50 -10.58 -9.56
C PRO A 251 -18.12 -11.51 -10.71
N ARG A 252 -18.99 -12.48 -11.03
CA ARG A 252 -18.71 -13.50 -12.04
C ARG A 252 -18.42 -12.89 -13.43
N TRP A 253 -18.98 -11.73 -13.73
CA TRP A 253 -18.77 -11.02 -14.99
C TRP A 253 -17.32 -10.54 -15.17
N LEU A 254 -16.56 -10.33 -14.09
CA LEU A 254 -15.13 -9.95 -14.20
C LEU A 254 -14.29 -11.07 -14.85
N TYR A 255 -14.69 -12.34 -14.69
CA TYR A 255 -14.01 -13.45 -15.35
C TYR A 255 -14.17 -13.40 -16.88
N LEU A 256 -15.21 -12.76 -17.40
CA LEU A 256 -15.38 -12.57 -18.85
C LEU A 256 -14.23 -11.74 -19.43
N PHE A 257 -13.74 -10.73 -18.71
CA PHE A 257 -12.61 -9.90 -19.16
C PHE A 257 -11.30 -10.71 -19.29
N VAL A 258 -11.12 -11.71 -18.42
CA VAL A 258 -9.97 -12.63 -18.46
C VAL A 258 -10.13 -13.64 -19.60
N ILE A 259 -11.31 -14.25 -19.74
CA ILE A 259 -11.59 -15.29 -20.74
C ILE A 259 -11.49 -14.73 -22.16
N PHE A 260 -12.07 -13.56 -22.42
CA PHE A 260 -12.13 -12.99 -23.78
C PHE A 260 -10.85 -12.27 -24.21
N ASN A 261 -9.78 -12.31 -23.39
CA ASN A 261 -8.55 -11.54 -23.58
C ASN A 261 -8.85 -10.15 -24.18
N ILE A 262 -9.61 -9.36 -23.43
CA ILE A 262 -10.22 -8.13 -23.97
C ILE A 262 -9.18 -7.17 -24.56
N ARG A 263 -7.92 -7.24 -24.14
CA ARG A 263 -6.80 -6.50 -24.73
C ARG A 263 -6.64 -6.82 -26.22
N THR A 264 -6.70 -8.11 -26.59
CA THR A 264 -6.64 -8.57 -27.99
C THR A 264 -7.85 -8.08 -28.77
N LEU A 265 -9.05 -8.13 -28.18
CA LEU A 265 -10.26 -7.61 -28.82
C LEU A 265 -10.16 -6.10 -29.06
N LEU A 266 -9.71 -5.33 -28.06
CA LEU A 266 -9.52 -3.88 -28.17
C LEU A 266 -8.44 -3.54 -29.21
N ALA A 267 -7.33 -4.28 -29.25
CA ALA A 267 -6.30 -4.12 -30.28
C ALA A 267 -6.84 -4.42 -31.68
N PHE A 268 -7.62 -5.49 -31.84
CA PHE A 268 -8.27 -5.82 -33.10
C PHE A 268 -9.25 -4.74 -33.53
N LEU A 269 -10.11 -4.25 -32.63
CA LEU A 269 -11.05 -3.17 -32.93
C LEU A 269 -10.33 -1.88 -33.33
N LEU A 270 -9.24 -1.54 -32.65
CA LEU A 270 -8.42 -0.36 -32.97
C LEU A 270 -7.77 -0.50 -34.35
N LEU A 271 -7.28 -1.69 -34.72
CA LEU A 271 -6.75 -1.96 -36.06
C LEU A 271 -7.84 -1.98 -37.13
N TRP A 272 -8.97 -2.64 -36.87
CA TRP A 272 -10.07 -2.81 -37.82
C TRP A 272 -10.76 -1.49 -38.15
N PHE A 273 -11.06 -0.67 -37.15
CA PHE A 273 -11.71 0.62 -37.33
C PHE A 273 -10.72 1.77 -37.55
N GLY A 274 -9.42 1.61 -37.21
CA GLY A 274 -8.38 2.60 -37.47
C GLY A 274 -7.77 2.51 -38.88
N ALA A 275 -7.71 1.32 -39.47
CA ALA A 275 -7.15 1.10 -40.82
C ALA A 275 -7.85 1.88 -41.96
N PRO A 276 -9.19 2.09 -41.95
CA PRO A 276 -9.87 2.90 -42.97
C PRO A 276 -9.43 4.36 -42.97
N TYR A 277 -9.18 4.94 -41.79
CA TYR A 277 -8.77 6.35 -41.65
C TYR A 277 -7.31 6.57 -42.06
N ALA A 278 -6.43 5.58 -41.87
CA ALA A 278 -5.05 5.64 -42.34
C ALA A 278 -4.96 5.62 -43.87
N ARG A 279 -5.82 4.86 -44.56
CA ARG A 279 -5.83 4.81 -46.03
C ARG A 279 -6.29 6.11 -46.69
N ALA A 280 -7.18 6.87 -46.05
CA ALA A 280 -7.63 8.17 -46.56
C ALA A 280 -6.57 9.29 -46.41
N TYR A 281 -5.62 9.16 -45.48
CA TYR A 281 -4.59 10.18 -45.22
C TYR A 281 -3.32 10.03 -46.06
N TRP A 282 -3.04 8.82 -46.58
CA TRP A 282 -1.83 8.52 -47.37
C TRP A 282 -2.13 8.16 -48.83
N GLY A 283 -3.40 8.18 -49.22
CA GLY A 283 -3.87 7.84 -50.57
C GLY A 283 -4.36 9.04 -51.39
N GLY A 284 -4.00 10.27 -51.00
CA GLY A 284 -4.30 11.52 -51.72
C GLY A 284 -3.03 12.27 -52.09
#